data_AF-A0A950C2C7-F1
#
_entry.id   AF-A0A950C2C7-F1
#
_cell.length_a   1.000
_cell.length_b   1.000
_cell.length_c   1.000
_cell.angle_alpha   90.00
_cell.angle_beta   90.00
_cell.angle_gamma   90.00
#
_symmetry.space_group_name_H-M   'P 1'
#
loop_
_entity.id
_entity.type
_entity.pdbx_description
1 polymer ?
#
loop_
_entity_poly.entity_id
_entity_poly.type
_entity_poly.pdbx_seq_one_letter_code
_entity_poly.pdbx_strand_id
1 'polypeptide(L)' 'MRARQSGPTEIVAKRDASLQLRGQLRIHHSDGERLADTSQALLCRCGHSGHKPFCDGSHQLAEFTSSPPEIPR' A
#
# COMPACT_ATOMS: atom_id res chain seq x y z
N MET A 1 0.03 -18.45 20.93
CA MET A 1 -0.65 -18.24 19.63
C MET A 1 -1.16 -16.81 19.59
N ARG A 2 -0.62 -15.93 18.74
CA ARG A 2 -1.08 -14.52 18.71
C ARG A 2 -2.46 -14.47 18.05
N ALA A 3 -3.45 -13.98 18.80
CA ALA A 3 -4.81 -13.82 18.32
C ALA A 3 -4.83 -13.03 17.01
N ARG A 4 -5.61 -13.52 16.06
CA ARG A 4 -5.86 -12.91 14.75
C ARG A 4 -6.54 -11.56 15.02
N GLN A 5 -5.83 -10.45 14.85
CA GLN A 5 -6.40 -9.13 15.13
C GLN A 5 -7.46 -8.83 14.07
N SER A 6 -8.73 -9.00 14.44
CA SER A 6 -9.92 -8.97 13.58
C SER A 6 -10.45 -7.54 13.31
N GLY A 7 -9.55 -6.59 13.09
CA GLY A 7 -9.93 -5.22 12.69
C GLY A 7 -10.14 -5.09 11.18
N PRO A 8 -10.92 -4.10 10.71
CA PRO A 8 -10.99 -3.77 9.29
C PRO A 8 -9.62 -3.36 8.76
N THR A 9 -9.34 -3.70 7.50
CA THR A 9 -8.13 -3.22 6.82
C THR A 9 -8.37 -1.77 6.40
N GLU A 10 -7.54 -0.86 6.92
CA GLU A 10 -7.57 0.55 6.54
C GLU A 10 -6.66 0.77 5.32
N ILE A 11 -7.17 1.50 4.34
CA ILE A 11 -6.46 1.84 3.10
C ILE A 11 -6.55 3.34 2.90
N VAL A 12 -5.40 4.02 2.84
CA VAL A 12 -5.31 5.47 2.66
C VAL A 12 -4.43 5.79 1.45
N ALA A 13 -4.98 6.49 0.45
CA ALA A 13 -4.20 7.06 -0.63
C ALA A 13 -3.53 8.34 -0.14
N LYS A 14 -2.22 8.33 0.08
CA LYS A 14 -1.49 9.54 0.46
C LYS A 14 -1.35 10.45 -0.74
N ARG A 15 -1.64 11.75 -0.58
CA ARG A 15 -1.41 12.78 -1.60
C ARG A 15 -0.01 12.63 -2.20
N ASP A 16 0.06 12.59 -3.53
CA ASP A 16 1.30 12.54 -4.32
C ASP A 16 2.26 11.38 -3.97
N ALA A 17 1.76 10.34 -3.30
CA ALA A 17 2.58 9.28 -2.72
C ALA A 17 1.90 7.90 -2.74
N SER A 18 2.39 6.99 -1.89
CA SER A 18 1.97 5.59 -1.81
C SER A 18 0.51 5.36 -1.39
N LEU A 19 0.05 4.14 -1.59
CA LEU A 19 -1.16 3.60 -0.97
C LEU A 19 -0.76 2.96 0.37
N GLN A 20 -1.21 3.52 1.48
CA GLN A 20 -0.89 3.05 2.81
C GLN A 20 -1.94 2.09 3.33
N LEU A 21 -1.53 0.88 3.69
CA LEU A 21 -2.38 -0.18 4.23
C LEU A 21 -2.03 -0.43 5.69
N ARG A 22 -3.05 -0.59 6.55
CA ARG A 22 -2.91 -0.99 7.95
C ARG A 22 -3.93 -2.08 8.29
N GLY A 23 -3.51 -3.11 9.01
CA GLY A 23 -4.36 -4.26 9.36
C GLY A 23 -3.60 -5.57 9.21
N GLN A 24 -4.26 -6.71 9.33
CA GLN A 24 -3.59 -8.00 9.09
C GLN A 24 -3.56 -8.30 7.58
N LEU A 25 -2.43 -7.98 6.93
CA LEU A 25 -2.29 -8.01 5.48
C LEU A 25 -1.59 -9.29 5.02
N ARG A 26 -2.12 -9.88 3.95
CA ARG A 26 -1.42 -10.87 3.13
C ARG A 26 -1.39 -10.38 1.70
N ILE A 27 -0.20 -10.21 1.16
CA ILE A 27 0.00 -9.67 -0.19
C ILE A 27 0.53 -10.81 -1.05
N HIS A 28 -0.21 -11.12 -2.11
CA HIS A 28 0.14 -12.15 -3.08
C HIS A 28 0.36 -11.51 -4.45
N HIS A 29 1.29 -12.06 -5.22
CA HIS A 29 1.39 -11.77 -6.64
C HIS A 29 0.29 -12.51 -7.42
N SER A 30 0.09 -12.15 -8.69
CA SER A 30 -0.98 -12.69 -9.53
C SER A 30 -0.88 -14.20 -9.79
N ASP A 31 0.33 -14.75 -9.71
CA ASP A 31 0.62 -16.19 -9.82
C ASP A 31 0.45 -16.95 -8.48
N GLY A 32 0.07 -16.26 -7.41
CA GLY A 32 -0.11 -16.81 -6.08
C GLY A 32 1.12 -16.76 -5.19
N GLU A 33 2.28 -16.29 -5.67
CA GLU A 33 3.47 -16.10 -4.84
C GLU A 33 3.15 -15.18 -3.65
N ARG A 34 3.50 -15.60 -2.43
CA ARG A 34 3.27 -14.81 -1.23
C ARG A 34 4.43 -13.84 -1.00
N LEU A 35 4.17 -12.56 -1.25
CA LEU A 35 5.16 -11.49 -1.14
C LEU A 35 5.35 -10.99 0.30
N ALA A 36 4.28 -10.88 1.09
CA ALA A 36 4.35 -10.42 2.48
C ALA A 36 3.17 -10.88 3.35
N ASP A 37 3.44 -11.09 4.64
CA ASP A 37 2.44 -11.19 5.72
C ASP A 37 2.85 -10.16 6.79
N THR A 38 2.08 -9.07 6.94
CA THR A 38 2.50 -7.87 7.70
C THR A 38 1.31 -7.13 8.29
N SER A 39 1.56 -6.27 9.29
CA SER A 39 0.55 -5.37 9.86
C SER A 39 0.42 -4.04 9.12
N GLN A 40 1.40 -3.70 8.28
CA GLN A 40 1.46 -2.43 7.54
C GLN A 40 2.23 -2.61 6.23
N ALA A 41 1.76 -1.96 5.17
CA ALA A 41 2.46 -1.90 3.89
C ALA A 41 2.28 -0.53 3.22
N LEU A 42 3.27 -0.13 2.43
CA LEU A 42 3.18 1.00 1.51
C LEU A 42 3.28 0.45 0.10
N LEU A 43 2.19 0.50 -0.67
CA LEU A 43 2.18 0.04 -2.04
C LEU A 43 2.49 1.19 -3.00
N CYS A 44 3.23 0.87 -4.05
CA CYS A 44 3.49 1.79 -5.13
C CYS A 44 2.17 2.18 -5.80
N ARG A 45 1.97 3.49 -5.96
CA ARG A 45 0.82 4.06 -6.66
C ARG A 45 1.21 4.92 -7.85
N CYS A 46 2.48 5.33 -7.92
CA CYS A 46 3.02 6.16 -9.01
C CYS A 46 3.49 5.37 -10.23
N GLY A 47 3.68 4.04 -10.13
CA GLY A 47 4.21 3.20 -11.21
C GLY A 47 5.73 3.19 -11.36
N HIS A 48 6.47 4.07 -10.68
CA HIS A 48 7.92 4.24 -10.88
C HIS A 48 8.83 3.49 -9.90
N SER A 49 8.27 2.79 -8.90
CA SER A 49 9.12 2.06 -7.94
C SER A 49 9.95 0.96 -8.62
N GLY A 50 11.21 0.81 -8.23
CA GLY A 50 12.06 -0.34 -8.56
C GLY A 50 11.78 -1.58 -7.70
N HIS A 51 11.06 -1.42 -6.58
CA HIS A 51 10.71 -2.49 -5.64
C HIS A 51 9.20 -2.80 -5.64
N LYS A 52 8.59 -2.89 -6.82
CA LYS A 52 7.16 -3.23 -6.94
C LYS A 52 6.84 -4.58 -6.28
N PRO A 53 5.66 -4.72 -5.66
CA PRO A 53 4.56 -3.76 -5.60
C PRO A 53 4.69 -2.69 -4.51
N PHE A 54 5.80 -2.66 -3.77
CA PHE A 54 6.01 -1.74 -2.65
C PHE A 54 6.48 -0.36 -3.11
N CYS A 55 6.31 0.64 -2.26
CA CYS A 55 6.84 1.98 -2.47
C CYS A 55 8.27 2.09 -1.93
N ASP A 56 9.17 2.68 -2.71
CA ASP A 56 10.58 2.95 -2.38
C ASP A 56 10.93 4.45 -2.39
N GLY A 57 9.96 5.33 -2.64
CA GLY A 57 10.17 6.77 -2.70
C GLY A 57 10.28 7.36 -4.12
N SER A 58 10.34 6.54 -5.17
CA SER A 58 10.47 7.02 -6.56
C SER A 58 9.36 7.97 -7.03
N HIS A 59 8.23 8.06 -6.31
CA HIS A 59 7.17 9.04 -6.58
C HIS A 59 7.65 10.50 -6.51
N GLN A 60 8.67 10.80 -5.69
CA GLN A 60 9.23 12.15 -5.59
C GLN A 60 9.96 12.55 -6.87
N LEU A 61 10.84 11.67 -7.36
CA LEU A 61 11.61 11.90 -8.60
C LEU A 61 10.73 11.83 -9.85
N ALA A 62 9.64 11.06 -9.80
CA ALA A 62 8.67 10.95 -10.88
C ALA A 62 7.63 12.08 -10.90
N GLU A 63 7.72 13.05 -9.97
CA GLU A 63 6.78 14.17 -9.85
C GLU A 63 5.31 13.73 -9.84
N PHE A 64 5.05 12.59 -9.20
CA PHE A 64 3.73 11.97 -9.20
C PHE A 64 2.71 12.87 -8.51
N THR A 65 1.71 13.31 -9.26
CA THR A 65 0.67 14.22 -8.75
C THR A 65 -0.67 13.47 -8.69
N SER A 66 -1.26 13.39 -7.50
CA SER A 66 -2.58 12.78 -7.31
C SER A 66 -3.18 13.18 -5.97
N SER A 67 -4.39 13.75 -6.03
CA SER A 67 -5.21 14.00 -4.84
C SER A 67 -5.82 12.70 -4.31
N PRO A 68 -5.89 12.52 -2.97
CA PRO A 68 -6.75 11.50 -2.38
C PRO A 68 -8.21 11.70 -2.82
N PRO A 69 -9.01 10.63 -2.94
CA PRO A 69 -10.43 10.78 -3.20
C PRO A 69 -11.08 11.56 -2.05
N GLU A 70 -11.84 12.59 -2.40
CA GLU A 70 -12.75 13.23 -1.44
C GLU A 70 -13.88 12.25 -1.17
N ILE A 71 -13.91 11.66 0.02
CA ILE A 71 -15.00 10.79 0.47
C ILE A 71 -15.96 11.70 1.25
N PRO A 72 -17.15 12.02 0.73
CA PRO A 72 -18.17 12.71 1.52
C PRO A 72 -18.49 11.86 2.75
N ARG A 73 -18.46 12.45 3.95
CA ARG A 73 -18.85 11.79 5.19
C ARG A 73 -20.35 11.62 5.29
#